data_AF-A0A7K3DS60-F1
#
_entry.id   AF-A0A7K3DS60-F1
#
_cell.length_a   1.000
_cell.length_b   1.000
_cell.length_c   1.000
_cell.angle_alpha   90.00
_cell.angle_beta   90.00
_cell.angle_gamma   90.00
#
_symmetry.space_group_name_H-M   'P 1'
#
loop_
_entity.id
_entity.type
_entity.pdbx_description
1 polymer ?
#
loop_
_entity_poly.entity_id
_entity_poly.type
_entity_poly.pdbx_seq_one_letter_code
_entity_poly.pdbx_strand_id
1 'polypeptide(L)'
;MTLLDTPRTDRSRGRLRAGRYSLRFDPRTALVCLALAVCGAVVVVLSVGTGTYALSPVEVLRTFAGNGPPGAEFIVLDLRLPRALVAVLVGFGSGMAGAVFQSLTRNPLGSPDIIGFGNGASAGALVAIILLDAGAAQTASGAVVGGFATAVAVYLLA
;
A
#
# COMPACT_ATOMS: atom_id res chain seq x y z
N MET A 1 -6.52 34.50 -39.38
CA MET A 1 -5.49 34.24 -38.36
C MET A 1 -5.94 33.03 -37.56
N THR A 2 -5.96 31.90 -38.26
CA THR A 2 -6.58 30.65 -37.84
C THR A 2 -5.43 29.73 -37.45
N LEU A 3 -5.08 29.75 -36.16
CA LEU A 3 -4.05 28.85 -35.64
C LEU A 3 -4.57 27.43 -35.81
N LEU A 4 -3.83 26.68 -36.62
CA LEU A 4 -3.99 25.25 -36.84
C LEU A 4 -4.02 24.54 -35.49
N ASP A 5 -5.21 24.08 -35.11
CA ASP A 5 -5.40 23.05 -34.10
C ASP A 5 -4.70 21.79 -34.62
N THR A 6 -3.43 21.63 -34.26
CA THR A 6 -2.68 20.42 -34.59
C THR A 6 -3.27 19.31 -33.74
N PRO A 7 -3.85 18.24 -34.33
CA PRO A 7 -4.24 17.09 -33.56
C PRO A 7 -2.95 16.46 -33.03
N ARG A 8 -2.63 16.73 -31.76
CA ARG A 8 -1.66 15.94 -31.00
C ARG A 8 -2.18 14.51 -31.04
N THR A 9 -1.58 13.73 -31.93
CA THR A 9 -1.87 12.32 -32.13
C THR A 9 -1.47 11.58 -30.86
N ASP A 10 -2.41 11.50 -29.91
CA ASP A 10 -2.36 10.67 -28.71
C ASP A 10 -2.49 9.20 -29.14
N ARG A 11 -1.47 8.73 -29.88
CA ARG A 11 -1.43 7.47 -30.64
C ARG A 11 -1.24 6.23 -29.75
N SER A 12 -1.07 6.38 -28.43
CA SER A 12 -0.73 5.26 -27.53
C SER A 12 -1.83 4.87 -26.54
N ARG A 13 -2.99 5.52 -26.54
CA ARG A 13 -4.11 5.12 -25.68
C ARG A 13 -4.94 4.00 -26.33
N GLY A 14 -4.43 2.78 -26.24
CA GLY A 14 -5.16 1.59 -26.65
C GLY A 14 -6.36 1.36 -25.73
N ARG A 15 -7.56 1.21 -26.29
CA ARG A 15 -8.69 0.65 -25.54
C ARG A 15 -8.71 -0.85 -25.80
N LEU A 16 -8.30 -1.64 -24.81
CA LEU A 16 -8.49 -3.08 -24.86
C LEU A 16 -9.95 -3.36 -24.48
N ARG A 17 -10.74 -3.71 -25.49
CA ARG A 17 -12.15 -4.06 -25.32
C ARG A 17 -12.27 -5.59 -25.35
N ALA A 18 -12.29 -6.20 -24.17
CA ALA A 18 -12.54 -7.62 -24.00
C ALA A 18 -14.02 -7.83 -23.66
N GLY A 19 -14.88 -7.90 -24.68
CA GLY A 19 -16.33 -8.06 -24.51
C GLY A 19 -16.99 -6.88 -23.77
N ARG A 20 -17.53 -7.14 -22.58
CA ARG A 20 -18.18 -6.12 -21.70
C ARG A 20 -17.18 -5.22 -20.97
N TYR A 21 -15.89 -5.58 -20.93
CA TYR A 21 -14.87 -4.83 -20.22
C TYR A 21 -14.10 -3.90 -21.18
N SER A 22 -14.03 -2.61 -20.85
CA SER A 22 -13.23 -1.62 -21.58
C SER A 22 -12.09 -1.15 -20.69
N LEU A 23 -10.89 -1.67 -20.89
CA LEU A 23 -9.69 -1.21 -20.22
C LEU A 23 -8.99 -0.15 -21.06
N ARG A 24 -8.65 0.99 -20.45
CA ARG A 24 -7.76 1.98 -21.06
C ARG A 24 -6.33 1.54 -20.74
N PHE A 25 -5.63 1.04 -21.75
CA PHE A 25 -4.25 0.61 -21.63
C PHE A 25 -3.35 1.71 -22.19
N ASP A 26 -2.63 2.39 -21.29
CA ASP A 26 -1.52 3.26 -21.67
C ASP A 26 -0.22 2.50 -21.41
N PRO A 27 0.60 2.20 -22.45
CA PRO A 27 1.81 1.41 -22.29
C PRO A 27 2.81 2.06 -21.33
N ARG A 28 2.79 3.39 -21.20
CA ARG A 28 3.65 4.09 -20.24
C ARG A 28 3.22 3.80 -18.82
N THR A 29 1.92 3.90 -18.52
CA THR A 29 1.39 3.58 -17.18
C THR A 29 1.65 2.13 -16.82
N ALA A 30 1.42 1.20 -17.75
CA ALA A 30 1.69 -0.22 -17.51
C ALA A 30 3.18 -0.48 -17.21
N LEU A 31 4.09 0.14 -17.98
CA LEU A 31 5.52 0.01 -17.76
C LEU A 31 5.95 0.59 -16.40
N VAL A 32 5.42 1.75 -16.01
CA VAL A 32 5.73 2.39 -14.72
C VAL A 32 5.21 1.53 -13.56
N CYS A 33 3.98 1.03 -13.64
CA CYS A 33 3.42 0.15 -12.62
C CYS A 33 4.23 -1.16 -12.49
N LEU A 34 4.64 -1.75 -13.62
CA LEU A 34 5.50 -2.93 -13.63
C LEU A 34 6.87 -2.64 -12.99
N ALA A 35 7.50 -1.51 -13.35
CA ALA A 35 8.79 -1.12 -12.80
C ALA A 35 8.71 -0.89 -11.27
N LEU A 36 7.65 -0.22 -10.79
CA LEU A 36 7.41 -0.03 -9.36
C LEU A 36 7.14 -1.34 -8.63
N ALA A 37 6.37 -2.27 -9.24
CA ALA A 37 6.12 -3.59 -8.66
C ALA A 37 7.41 -4.41 -8.55
N VAL A 38 8.26 -4.41 -9.58
CA VAL A 38 9.57 -5.06 -9.56
C VAL A 38 10.48 -4.43 -8.50
N CYS A 39 10.54 -3.10 -8.44
CA CYS A 39 11.30 -2.39 -7.41
C CYS A 39 10.83 -2.76 -6.00
N GLY A 40 9.51 -2.76 -5.76
CA GLY A 40 8.92 -3.20 -4.49
C GLY A 40 9.28 -4.64 -4.13
N ALA A 41 9.23 -5.57 -5.09
CA ALA A 41 9.63 -6.96 -4.88
C ALA A 41 11.12 -7.08 -4.49
N VAL A 42 12.01 -6.33 -5.17
CA VAL A 42 13.44 -6.28 -4.81
C VAL A 42 13.62 -5.76 -3.40
N VAL A 43 12.94 -4.66 -3.03
CA VAL A 43 13.01 -4.09 -1.68
C VAL A 43 12.52 -5.08 -0.62
N VAL A 44 11.46 -5.85 -0.90
CA VAL A 44 10.98 -6.90 0.01
C VAL A 44 12.03 -7.99 0.22
N VAL A 45 12.64 -8.51 -0.86
CA VAL A 45 13.70 -9.54 -0.77
C VAL A 45 14.89 -9.02 0.05
N LEU A 46 15.31 -7.78 -0.21
CA LEU A 46 16.40 -7.14 0.55
C LEU A 46 16.01 -6.93 2.02
N SER A 47 14.80 -6.43 2.29
CA SER A 47 14.31 -6.18 3.65
C SER A 47 14.14 -7.45 4.48
N VAL A 48 13.83 -8.58 3.84
CA VAL A 48 13.73 -9.88 4.50
C VAL A 48 15.13 -10.47 4.74
N GLY A 49 16.10 -10.19 3.86
CA GLY A 49 17.49 -10.62 4.04
C GLY A 49 18.26 -9.84 5.11
N THR A 50 17.88 -8.58 5.37
CA THR A 50 18.53 -7.73 6.38
C THR A 50 18.07 -8.05 7.80
N GLY A 51 19.02 -8.05 8.75
CA GLY A 51 18.75 -8.29 10.16
C GLY A 51 19.98 -8.83 10.89
N THR A 52 19.81 -9.23 12.15
CA THR A 52 20.87 -9.86 12.98
C THR A 52 21.40 -11.15 12.38
N TYR A 53 20.52 -11.91 11.70
CA TYR A 53 20.90 -13.02 10.83
C TYR A 53 20.85 -12.54 9.39
N ALA A 54 22.02 -12.20 8.83
CA ALA A 54 22.14 -11.71 7.47
C ALA A 54 22.04 -12.89 6.49
N LEU A 55 21.05 -12.84 5.61
CA LEU A 55 20.88 -13.79 4.52
C LEU A 55 21.15 -13.08 3.21
N SER A 56 21.92 -13.72 2.33
CA SER A 56 22.07 -13.22 0.97
C SER A 56 20.73 -13.24 0.23
N PRO A 57 20.50 -12.36 -0.75
CA PRO A 57 19.25 -12.35 -1.52
C PRO A 57 18.94 -13.70 -2.18
N VAL A 58 19.97 -14.45 -2.57
CA VAL A 58 19.83 -15.79 -3.14
C VAL A 58 19.33 -16.78 -2.10
N GLU A 59 19.84 -16.74 -0.87
CA GLU A 59 19.38 -17.61 0.22
C GLU A 59 17.95 -17.29 0.63
N VAL A 60 17.55 -16.01 0.62
CA VAL A 60 16.15 -15.61 0.85
C VAL A 60 15.23 -16.24 -0.20
N LEU A 61 15.59 -16.13 -1.49
CA LEU A 61 14.82 -16.74 -2.58
C LEU A 61 14.78 -18.27 -2.48
N ARG A 62 15.90 -18.90 -2.10
CA ARG A 62 15.95 -20.35 -1.85
C ARG A 62 15.09 -20.77 -0.66
N THR A 63 15.04 -19.95 0.38
CA THR A 63 14.19 -20.19 1.56
C THR A 63 12.71 -20.15 1.17
N PHE A 64 12.30 -19.21 0.31
CA PHE A 64 10.95 -19.23 -0.27
C PHE A 64 10.66 -20.48 -1.11
N ALA A 65 11.68 -21.08 -1.72
CA ALA A 65 11.58 -22.33 -2.47
C ALA A 65 11.78 -23.59 -1.59
N GLY A 66 11.81 -23.45 -0.25
CA GLY A 66 11.98 -24.57 0.70
C GLY A 66 13.40 -25.15 0.79
N ASN A 67 14.39 -24.49 0.18
CA ASN A 67 15.80 -24.93 0.12
C ASN A 67 16.74 -23.95 0.85
N GLY A 68 16.24 -23.34 1.94
CA GLY A 68 16.99 -22.38 2.74
C GLY A 68 17.99 -23.05 3.70
N PRO A 69 19.01 -22.30 4.17
CA PRO A 69 19.88 -22.78 5.25
C PRO A 69 19.09 -23.06 6.54
N PRO A 70 19.59 -23.95 7.43
CA PRO A 70 18.87 -24.35 8.63
C PRO A 70 18.55 -23.15 9.53
N GLY A 71 17.29 -23.03 9.95
CA GLY A 71 16.77 -21.92 10.75
C GLY A 71 16.39 -20.66 9.96
N ALA A 72 16.76 -20.56 8.67
CA ALA A 72 16.37 -19.42 7.83
C ALA A 72 14.87 -19.40 7.56
N GLU A 73 14.23 -20.57 7.46
CA GLU A 73 12.79 -20.70 7.19
C GLU A 73 11.94 -19.99 8.25
N PHE A 74 12.15 -20.27 9.53
CA PHE A 74 11.44 -19.61 10.63
C PHE A 74 11.68 -18.09 10.64
N ILE A 75 12.93 -17.67 10.45
CA ILE A 75 13.28 -16.24 10.44
C ILE A 75 12.61 -15.52 9.27
N VAL A 76 12.66 -16.12 8.08
CA VAL A 76 12.13 -15.51 6.86
C VAL A 76 10.61 -15.56 6.85
N LEU A 77 9.99 -16.73 7.04
CA LEU A 77 8.55 -16.95 6.87
C LEU A 77 7.71 -16.51 8.07
N ASP A 78 8.17 -16.75 9.30
CA ASP A 78 7.35 -16.50 10.49
C ASP A 78 7.61 -15.14 11.13
N LEU A 79 8.83 -14.59 11.00
CA LEU A 79 9.18 -13.32 11.62
C LEU A 79 9.20 -12.14 10.64
N ARG A 80 9.89 -12.30 9.50
CA ARG A 80 10.19 -11.17 8.60
C ARG A 80 9.15 -10.99 7.50
N LEU A 81 8.66 -12.07 6.90
CA LEU A 81 7.67 -12.03 5.83
C LEU A 81 6.36 -11.37 6.27
N PRO A 82 5.76 -11.69 7.44
CA PRO A 82 4.51 -11.05 7.84
C PRO A 82 4.67 -9.54 8.01
N ARG A 83 5.81 -9.10 8.57
CA ARG A 83 6.15 -7.68 8.70
C ARG A 83 6.34 -6.99 7.35
N ALA A 84 7.05 -7.63 6.42
CA ALA A 84 7.25 -7.10 5.07
C ALA A 84 5.93 -6.97 4.30
N LEU A 85 5.05 -7.97 4.43
CA LEU A 85 3.71 -7.94 3.83
C LEU A 85 2.86 -6.80 4.40
N VAL A 86 2.85 -6.61 5.72
CA VAL A 86 2.16 -5.47 6.35
C VAL A 86 2.70 -4.14 5.83
N ALA A 87 4.03 -3.98 5.71
CA ALA A 87 4.62 -2.75 5.16
C ALA A 87 4.17 -2.47 3.73
N VAL A 88 4.15 -3.49 2.86
CA VAL A 88 3.68 -3.38 1.48
C VAL A 88 2.19 -3.03 1.43
N LEU A 89 1.35 -3.72 2.20
CA LEU A 89 -0.10 -3.52 2.21
C LEU A 89 -0.47 -2.14 2.76
N VAL A 90 0.17 -1.70 3.85
CA VAL A 90 -0.03 -0.36 4.42
C VAL A 90 0.42 0.71 3.43
N GLY A 91 1.61 0.58 2.84
CA GLY A 91 2.11 1.54 1.85
C GLY A 91 1.21 1.62 0.61
N PHE A 92 0.72 0.48 0.12
CA PHE A 92 -0.23 0.42 -0.99
C PHE A 92 -1.56 1.11 -0.64
N GLY A 93 -2.12 0.80 0.54
CA GLY A 93 -3.35 1.43 1.04
C GLY A 93 -3.22 2.95 1.16
N SER A 94 -2.16 3.44 1.81
CA SER A 94 -1.88 4.87 1.95
C SER A 94 -1.65 5.55 0.60
N GLY A 95 -0.93 4.90 -0.33
CA GLY A 95 -0.73 5.42 -1.69
C GLY A 95 -2.03 5.57 -2.49
N MET A 96 -2.91 4.57 -2.43
CA MET A 96 -4.23 4.63 -3.07
C MET A 96 -5.11 5.72 -2.44
N ALA A 97 -5.17 5.78 -1.11
CA ALA A 97 -5.95 6.79 -0.40
C ALA A 97 -5.48 8.21 -0.74
N GLY A 98 -4.15 8.42 -0.80
CA GLY A 98 -3.54 9.67 -1.28
C GLY A 98 -3.95 10.03 -2.70
N ALA A 99 -3.85 9.10 -3.64
CA ALA A 99 -4.24 9.33 -5.04
C ALA A 99 -5.72 9.70 -5.20
N VAL A 100 -6.62 9.01 -4.46
CA VAL A 100 -8.06 9.32 -4.44
C VAL A 100 -8.30 10.71 -3.85
N PHE A 101 -7.68 11.02 -2.72
CA PHE A 101 -7.85 12.31 -2.06
C PHE A 101 -7.34 13.48 -2.91
N GLN A 102 -6.18 13.34 -3.53
CA GLN A 102 -5.62 14.33 -4.46
C GLN A 102 -6.53 14.54 -5.68
N SER A 103 -7.16 13.47 -6.20
CA SER A 103 -8.10 13.56 -7.32
C SER A 103 -9.40 14.27 -6.94
N LEU A 104 -9.92 13.99 -5.74
CA LEU A 104 -11.15 14.59 -5.23
C LEU A 104 -10.96 16.09 -4.93
N THR A 105 -9.88 16.42 -4.23
CA THR A 105 -9.54 17.81 -3.86
C THR A 105 -8.98 18.61 -5.02
N ARG A 106 -8.52 17.94 -6.09
CA ARG A 106 -7.72 18.53 -7.18
C ARG A 106 -6.51 19.30 -6.65
N ASN A 107 -5.97 18.86 -5.51
CA ASN A 107 -4.83 19.46 -4.85
C ASN A 107 -3.72 18.40 -4.70
N PRO A 108 -2.58 18.54 -5.40
CA PRO A 108 -1.47 17.58 -5.29
C PRO A 108 -0.80 17.56 -3.91
N LEU A 109 -1.06 18.57 -3.06
CA LEU A 109 -0.61 18.61 -1.67
C LEU A 109 -1.63 18.01 -0.68
N GLY A 110 -2.78 17.54 -1.19
CA GLY A 110 -3.78 16.88 -0.35
C GLY A 110 -3.29 15.52 0.17
N SER A 111 -3.51 15.28 1.45
CA SER A 111 -3.25 13.99 2.11
C SER A 111 -4.45 13.57 2.96
N PRO A 112 -4.85 12.28 2.93
CA PRO A 112 -5.94 11.75 3.76
C PRO A 112 -5.65 11.84 5.27
N ASP A 113 -4.37 11.90 5.67
CA ASP A 113 -3.99 11.98 7.08
C ASP A 113 -4.43 13.31 7.73
N ILE A 114 -4.61 14.36 6.93
CA ILE A 114 -5.03 15.69 7.41
C ILE A 114 -6.47 15.67 7.95
N ILE A 115 -7.31 14.72 7.53
CA ILE A 115 -8.72 14.62 7.97
C ILE A 115 -8.83 14.04 9.40
N GLY A 116 -7.77 13.39 9.90
CA GLY A 116 -7.72 12.88 11.27
C GLY A 116 -8.10 11.41 11.45
N PHE A 117 -8.27 10.63 10.38
CA PHE A 117 -8.53 9.18 10.48
C PHE A 117 -7.43 8.43 11.24
N GLY A 118 -6.16 8.80 11.02
CA GLY A 118 -5.02 8.23 11.73
C GLY A 118 -5.03 8.55 13.23
N ASN A 119 -5.40 9.77 13.60
CA ASN A 119 -5.57 10.17 15.01
C ASN A 119 -6.75 9.44 15.66
N GLY A 120 -7.87 9.30 14.95
CA GLY A 120 -9.03 8.52 15.39
C GLY A 120 -8.68 7.05 15.66
N ALA A 121 -7.94 6.44 14.74
CA ALA A 121 -7.46 5.07 14.91
C ALA A 121 -6.49 4.95 16.10
N SER A 122 -5.57 5.90 16.26
CA SER A 122 -4.66 5.91 17.41
C SER A 122 -5.41 6.06 18.73
N ALA A 123 -6.42 6.93 18.79
CA ALA A 123 -7.26 7.10 19.97
C ALA A 123 -8.05 5.82 20.30
N GLY A 124 -8.65 5.17 19.31
CA GLY A 124 -9.35 3.90 19.51
C GLY A 124 -8.43 2.77 19.99
N ALA A 125 -7.21 2.70 19.46
CA ALA A 125 -6.19 1.77 19.95
C ALA A 125 -5.80 2.04 21.41
N LEU A 126 -5.57 3.32 21.76
CA LEU A 126 -5.22 3.72 23.13
C LEU A 126 -6.35 3.43 24.11
N VAL A 127 -7.61 3.67 23.72
CA VAL A 127 -8.76 3.30 24.54
C VAL A 127 -8.79 1.80 24.80
N ALA A 128 -8.55 0.98 23.77
CA ALA A 128 -8.50 -0.48 23.94
C ALA A 128 -7.37 -0.91 24.88
N ILE A 129 -6.15 -0.40 24.70
CA ILE A 129 -4.99 -0.78 25.54
C ILE A 129 -5.19 -0.31 26.98
N ILE A 130 -5.50 0.98 27.17
CA ILE A 130 -5.45 1.62 28.49
C ILE A 130 -6.69 1.29 29.33
N LEU A 131 -7.89 1.31 28.72
CA LEU A 131 -9.13 1.11 29.47
C LEU A 131 -9.59 -0.35 29.52
N LEU A 132 -9.27 -1.14 28.49
CA LEU A 132 -9.78 -2.51 28.36
C LEU A 132 -8.72 -3.59 28.58
N ASP A 133 -7.46 -3.19 28.84
CA ASP A 133 -6.30 -4.11 28.92
C ASP A 133 -6.24 -5.07 27.72
N ALA A 134 -6.54 -4.53 26.54
CA ALA A 134 -6.76 -5.30 25.33
C ALA A 134 -5.48 -5.93 24.78
N GLY A 135 -5.57 -7.19 24.34
CA GLY A 135 -4.52 -7.86 23.59
C GLY A 135 -4.35 -7.29 22.17
N ALA A 136 -3.38 -7.82 21.41
CA ALA A 136 -3.01 -7.29 20.09
C ALA A 136 -4.18 -7.23 19.09
N ALA A 137 -4.98 -8.30 18.98
CA ALA A 137 -6.11 -8.35 18.06
C ALA A 137 -7.22 -7.35 18.43
N GLN A 138 -7.52 -7.24 19.73
CA GLN A 138 -8.52 -6.30 20.25
C GLN A 138 -8.06 -4.86 20.06
N THR A 139 -6.78 -4.57 20.28
CA THR A 139 -6.17 -3.25 20.02
C THR A 139 -6.30 -2.87 18.55
N ALA A 140 -5.98 -3.79 17.63
CA ALA A 140 -6.15 -3.56 16.20
C ALA A 140 -7.62 -3.29 15.83
N SER A 141 -8.57 -4.01 16.43
CA SER A 141 -10.00 -3.75 16.24
C SER A 141 -10.42 -2.38 16.79
N GLY A 142 -9.91 -1.98 17.96
CA GLY A 142 -10.14 -0.66 18.54
C GLY A 142 -9.61 0.46 17.64
N ALA A 143 -8.46 0.25 17.00
CA ALA A 143 -7.93 1.19 16.02
C ALA A 143 -8.84 1.35 14.80
N VAL A 144 -9.33 0.23 14.26
CA VAL A 144 -10.26 0.25 13.11
C VAL A 144 -11.54 0.99 13.48
N VAL A 145 -12.15 0.65 14.62
CA VAL A 145 -13.38 1.30 15.09
C VAL A 145 -13.17 2.80 15.32
N GLY A 146 -12.07 3.19 15.96
CA GLY A 146 -11.73 4.60 16.19
C GLY A 146 -11.57 5.39 14.89
N GLY A 147 -10.88 4.82 13.89
CA GLY A 147 -10.72 5.45 12.58
C GLY A 147 -12.06 5.64 11.84
N PHE A 148 -12.92 4.62 11.83
CA PHE A 148 -14.26 4.71 11.23
C PHE A 148 -15.18 5.67 11.99
N ALA A 149 -15.12 5.68 13.32
CA ALA A 149 -15.88 6.63 14.13
C ALA A 149 -15.51 8.08 13.78
N THR A 150 -14.22 8.37 13.59
CA THR A 150 -13.77 9.68 13.11
C THR A 150 -14.27 9.98 11.70
N ALA A 151 -14.27 9.00 10.78
CA ALA A 151 -14.82 9.18 9.45
C ALA A 151 -16.30 9.55 9.46
N VAL A 152 -17.10 8.87 10.29
CA VAL A 152 -18.52 9.19 10.49
C VAL A 152 -18.66 10.59 11.11
N ALA A 153 -17.88 10.93 12.13
CA ALA A 153 -17.96 12.23 12.79
C ALA A 153 -17.65 13.38 11.83
N VAL A 154 -16.60 13.26 11.01
CA VAL A 154 -16.25 14.26 9.99
C VAL A 154 -17.36 14.38 8.97
N TYR A 155 -17.94 13.27 8.49
CA TYR A 155 -19.04 13.31 7.53
C TYR A 155 -20.29 14.01 8.08
N LEU A 156 -20.61 13.81 9.36
CA LEU A 156 -21.77 14.45 10.00
C LEU A 156 -21.56 15.95 10.28
N LEU A 157 -20.30 16.40 10.38
CA LEU A 157 -19.95 17.80 10.62
C LEU A 157 -19.71 18.60 9.32
N ALA A 158 -19.51 17.92 8.20
CA ALA A 158 -19.29 18.51 6.88
C ALA A 158 -20.61 18.94 6.22
#